data_AF-A0A1R2B948-F1
#
_entry.id   AF-A0A1R2B948-F1
#
_cell.length_a   1.000
_cell.length_b   1.000
_cell.length_c   1.000
_cell.angle_alpha   90.00
_cell.angle_beta   90.00
_cell.angle_gamma   90.00
#
_symmetry.space_group_name_H-M   'P 1'
#
loop_
_entity.id
_entity.type
_entity.pdbx_description
1 polymer ?
#
loop_
_entity_poly.entity_id
_entity_poly.type
_entity_poly.pdbx_seq_one_letter_code
_entity_poly.pdbx_strand_id
1 'polypeptide(L)'
;MSYPKVPPKATQTAATKLSEQQKARLLKLQEREELKGLLVNKFKKKYGNNAGFIDKEVENFMKQETLTEANLQKLDDKIKKKAEADKNSVSNKSEAAPKPKTPSVRSSKNSVKGSDQMSVASSMRSSAKSSEFVPEDNEDEWAAILEYDTMMFHEEEKARLRREIENKMKLKRELDRQLNDKNRKILSEQEEEKLYDEAQKRNIEMMELKEKERELMYREKVMQEKLLRDKQLTEEKRRKRLDNKQQRDLDEKLVMRLQDELKADQIAFEEKRRDERAYMLKMMEENEENKKRQMEIKEQERQNDIKSMEDYAKMLDKQEEDRLNEIKAREERQQLLMARMADTVLKEQKQKNFEEDLMLLKQIEEKELLDKAEDERRMMQLQKQKQDIRKILDKQVDEKNKRKVVEKKNQYEQADMWKKDADEFYKLEEERKAREKQLNMMHVEILKSQMDEKSLKKRKLNMNNNEIKLNKNLLKKIHQDKSESQSRAEDN
;
A
#
# COMPACT_ATOMS: atom_id res chain seq x y z
N MET A 1 -51.58 47.97 -10.95
CA MET A 1 -50.78 47.22 -9.96
C MET A 1 -51.10 45.73 -10.07
N SER A 2 -50.15 44.87 -10.42
CA SER A 2 -50.35 43.41 -10.44
C SER A 2 -49.08 42.74 -9.91
N TYR A 3 -49.20 41.93 -8.86
CA TYR A 3 -48.06 41.30 -8.20
C TYR A 3 -47.67 39.98 -8.89
N PRO A 4 -46.38 39.72 -9.15
CA PRO A 4 -45.94 38.45 -9.72
C PRO A 4 -46.10 37.30 -8.71
N LYS A 5 -46.74 36.20 -9.11
CA LYS A 5 -46.85 34.99 -8.30
C LYS A 5 -45.48 34.36 -8.08
N VAL A 6 -45.03 34.28 -6.83
CA VAL A 6 -43.83 33.56 -6.43
C VAL A 6 -44.10 32.04 -6.51
N PRO A 7 -43.25 31.24 -7.20
CA PRO A 7 -43.42 29.79 -7.25
C PRO A 7 -43.05 29.12 -5.91
N PRO A 8 -43.69 27.99 -5.56
CA PRO A 8 -43.42 27.29 -4.30
C PRO A 8 -42.00 26.70 -4.26
N LYS A 9 -41.32 26.85 -3.11
CA LYS A 9 -39.99 26.27 -2.89
C LYS A 9 -40.08 24.74 -2.78
N ALA A 10 -39.27 24.03 -3.58
CA ALA A 10 -39.16 22.58 -3.50
C ALA A 10 -38.53 22.11 -2.17
N THR A 11 -39.12 21.10 -1.54
CA THR A 11 -38.77 20.60 -0.20
C THR A 11 -37.54 19.66 -0.21
N GLN A 12 -36.34 20.24 -0.20
CA GLN A 12 -35.06 19.51 -0.22
C GLN A 12 -34.67 18.84 1.12
N THR A 13 -35.58 18.13 1.79
CA THR A 13 -35.37 17.58 3.16
C THR A 13 -35.15 16.06 3.23
N ALA A 14 -35.18 15.35 2.10
CA ALA A 14 -35.01 13.89 2.06
C ALA A 14 -33.53 13.44 1.92
N ALA A 15 -32.73 14.15 1.11
CA ALA A 15 -31.39 13.69 0.71
C ALA A 15 -30.34 13.73 1.84
N THR A 16 -30.45 14.67 2.78
CA THR A 16 -29.47 14.86 3.87
C THR A 16 -29.52 13.76 4.93
N LYS A 17 -30.71 13.21 5.24
CA LYS A 17 -30.90 12.20 6.30
C LYS A 17 -30.15 10.89 6.04
N LEU A 18 -29.92 10.53 4.77
CA LEU A 18 -29.08 9.39 4.40
C LEU A 18 -27.61 9.60 4.80
N SER A 19 -27.09 10.84 4.71
CA SER A 19 -25.73 11.17 5.15
C SER A 19 -25.56 11.02 6.66
N GLU A 20 -26.57 11.42 7.44
CA GLU A 20 -26.55 11.25 8.90
C GLU A 20 -26.57 9.78 9.31
N GLN A 21 -27.39 8.94 8.67
CA GLN A 21 -27.36 7.49 8.90
C GLN A 21 -26.04 6.84 8.49
N GLN A 22 -25.39 7.30 7.42
CA GLN A 22 -24.06 6.84 7.02
C GLN A 22 -22.98 7.27 8.03
N LYS A 23 -22.99 8.53 8.48
CA LYS A 23 -22.10 9.04 9.54
C LYS A 23 -22.27 8.27 10.85
N ALA A 24 -23.51 8.01 11.27
CA ALA A 24 -23.81 7.22 12.47
C ALA A 24 -23.37 5.75 12.35
N ARG A 25 -23.40 5.16 11.15
CA ARG A 25 -22.83 3.82 10.89
C ARG A 25 -21.29 3.82 10.91
N LEU A 26 -20.65 4.87 10.40
CA LEU A 26 -19.20 5.04 10.44
C LEU A 26 -18.69 5.23 11.87
N LEU A 27 -19.33 6.09 12.67
CA LEU A 27 -19.00 6.26 14.09
C LEU A 27 -19.13 4.94 14.85
N LYS A 28 -20.23 4.21 14.68
CA LYS A 28 -20.43 2.88 15.30
C LYS A 28 -19.46 1.80 14.79
N LEU A 29 -18.82 1.97 13.64
CA LEU A 29 -17.72 1.12 13.19
C LEU A 29 -16.41 1.51 13.89
N GLN A 30 -16.10 2.80 13.97
CA GLN A 30 -14.92 3.31 14.68
C GLN A 30 -14.95 2.96 16.17
N GLU A 31 -16.05 3.25 16.88
CA GLU A 31 -16.29 2.85 18.29
C GLU A 31 -16.04 1.35 18.52
N ARG A 32 -16.46 0.51 17.56
CA ARG A 32 -16.31 -0.95 17.60
C ARG A 32 -14.86 -1.39 17.37
N GLU A 33 -14.07 -0.68 16.55
CA GLU A 33 -12.64 -0.96 16.38
C GLU A 33 -11.80 -0.46 17.56
N GLU A 34 -12.10 0.71 18.10
CA GLU A 34 -11.45 1.23 19.32
C GLU A 34 -11.70 0.30 20.52
N LEU A 35 -12.95 -0.14 20.70
CA LEU A 35 -13.31 -1.09 21.76
C LEU A 35 -12.67 -2.48 21.53
N LYS A 36 -12.56 -2.95 20.28
CA LYS A 36 -11.78 -4.16 19.93
C LYS A 36 -10.33 -4.03 20.38
N GLY A 37 -9.68 -2.89 20.10
CA GLY A 37 -8.31 -2.59 20.52
C GLY A 37 -8.14 -2.56 22.03
N LEU A 38 -9.07 -1.92 22.76
CA LEU A 38 -9.07 -1.88 24.23
C LEU A 38 -9.23 -3.26 24.86
N LEU A 39 -10.15 -4.09 24.35
CA LEU A 39 -10.33 -5.48 24.81
C LEU A 39 -9.06 -6.31 24.55
N VAL A 40 -8.52 -6.26 23.34
CA VAL A 40 -7.27 -6.94 22.96
C VAL A 40 -6.14 -6.59 23.93
N ASN A 41 -5.92 -5.30 24.19
CA ASN A 41 -4.85 -4.85 25.09
C ASN A 41 -5.10 -5.26 26.55
N LYS A 42 -6.35 -5.21 27.02
CA LYS A 42 -6.74 -5.65 28.38
C LYS A 42 -6.52 -7.15 28.57
N PHE A 43 -6.89 -7.98 27.59
CA PHE A 43 -6.68 -9.43 27.63
C PHE A 43 -5.21 -9.82 27.49
N LYS A 44 -4.44 -9.19 26.58
CA LYS A 44 -2.98 -9.40 26.46
C LYS A 44 -2.26 -9.06 27.78
N LYS A 45 -2.63 -7.95 28.43
CA LYS A 45 -2.08 -7.57 29.75
C LYS A 45 -2.47 -8.54 30.88
N LYS A 46 -3.66 -9.17 30.82
CA LYS A 46 -4.16 -10.09 31.86
C LYS A 46 -3.67 -11.53 31.70
N TYR A 47 -3.51 -12.03 30.47
CA TYR A 47 -3.22 -13.44 30.18
C TYR A 47 -1.85 -13.71 29.54
N GLY A 48 -1.17 -12.68 29.02
CA GLY A 48 0.16 -12.79 28.42
C GLY A 48 0.17 -12.64 26.90
N ASN A 49 1.36 -12.66 26.32
CA ASN A 49 1.63 -12.24 24.94
C ASN A 49 1.28 -13.29 23.85
N ASN A 50 0.34 -14.20 24.10
CA ASN A 50 -0.18 -15.17 23.11
C ASN A 50 -1.14 -14.49 22.11
N ALA A 51 -0.67 -13.42 21.46
CA ALA A 51 -1.47 -12.45 20.73
C ALA A 51 -2.39 -13.08 19.66
N GLY A 52 -1.86 -14.06 18.91
CA GLY A 52 -2.53 -14.64 17.75
C GLY A 52 -3.83 -15.41 18.02
N PHE A 53 -4.15 -15.77 19.28
CA PHE A 53 -5.46 -16.32 19.64
C PHE A 53 -6.39 -15.26 20.24
N ILE A 54 -5.88 -14.37 21.09
CA ILE A 54 -6.66 -13.31 21.74
C ILE A 54 -7.30 -12.41 20.67
N ASP A 55 -6.52 -12.01 19.67
CA ASP A 55 -6.98 -11.11 18.60
C ASP A 55 -8.11 -11.73 17.77
N LYS A 56 -8.06 -13.05 17.53
CA LYS A 56 -9.09 -13.81 16.81
C LYS A 56 -10.36 -14.02 17.64
N GLU A 57 -10.22 -14.31 18.94
CA GLU A 57 -11.36 -14.56 19.81
C GLU A 57 -12.14 -13.26 20.09
N VAL A 58 -11.44 -12.14 20.31
CA VAL A 58 -12.07 -10.81 20.43
C VAL A 58 -12.70 -10.39 19.09
N GLU A 59 -12.08 -10.66 17.94
CA GLU A 59 -12.69 -10.35 16.65
C GLU A 59 -13.96 -11.17 16.38
N ASN A 60 -13.96 -12.47 16.68
CA ASN A 60 -15.14 -13.33 16.55
C ASN A 60 -16.27 -12.88 17.49
N PHE A 61 -15.94 -12.57 18.76
CA PHE A 61 -16.88 -12.00 19.72
C PHE A 61 -17.55 -10.73 19.17
N MET A 62 -16.74 -9.77 18.72
CA MET A 62 -17.21 -8.51 18.16
C MET A 62 -17.99 -8.69 16.86
N LYS A 63 -17.90 -9.84 16.17
CA LYS A 63 -18.69 -10.21 14.98
C LYS A 63 -20.02 -10.89 15.32
N GLN A 64 -20.12 -11.60 16.44
CA GLN A 64 -21.22 -12.53 16.72
C GLN A 64 -22.22 -12.06 17.79
N GLU A 65 -21.77 -11.41 18.87
CA GLU A 65 -22.62 -11.13 20.03
C GLU A 65 -22.85 -9.63 20.25
N THR A 66 -24.01 -9.28 20.83
CA THR A 66 -24.24 -7.96 21.40
C THR A 66 -23.41 -7.75 22.66
N LEU A 67 -22.89 -6.54 22.82
CA LEU A 67 -22.01 -6.14 23.92
C LEU A 67 -22.78 -6.05 25.25
N THR A 68 -22.87 -7.17 25.95
CA THR A 68 -23.45 -7.30 27.30
C THR A 68 -22.39 -7.79 28.27
N GLU A 69 -22.57 -7.50 29.57
CA GLU A 69 -21.59 -7.90 30.59
C GLU A 69 -21.43 -9.43 30.69
N ALA A 70 -22.54 -10.17 30.66
CA ALA A 70 -22.52 -11.64 30.67
C ALA A 70 -21.76 -12.23 29.45
N ASN A 71 -21.83 -11.58 28.29
CA ASN A 71 -21.08 -11.99 27.11
C ASN A 71 -19.58 -11.67 27.25
N LEU A 72 -19.22 -10.52 27.84
CA LEU A 72 -17.82 -10.20 28.16
C LEU A 72 -17.22 -11.15 29.21
N GLN A 73 -18.00 -11.60 30.20
CA GLN A 73 -17.57 -12.62 31.17
C GLN A 73 -17.28 -13.97 30.49
N LYS A 74 -18.19 -14.46 29.62
CA LYS A 74 -17.93 -15.66 28.80
C LYS A 74 -16.66 -15.55 27.97
N LEU A 75 -16.36 -14.37 27.42
CA LEU A 75 -15.14 -14.12 26.64
C LEU A 75 -13.88 -14.21 27.53
N ASP A 76 -13.91 -13.61 28.72
CA ASP A 76 -12.83 -13.68 29.71
C ASP A 76 -12.55 -15.13 30.14
N ASP A 77 -13.59 -15.92 30.45
CA ASP A 77 -13.47 -17.35 30.77
C ASP A 77 -12.96 -18.19 29.59
N LYS A 78 -13.40 -17.91 28.36
CA LYS A 78 -12.97 -18.61 27.15
C LYS A 78 -11.51 -18.34 26.82
N ILE A 79 -11.04 -17.10 27.03
CA ILE A 79 -9.64 -16.70 26.89
C ILE A 79 -8.80 -17.30 28.02
N LYS A 80 -9.27 -17.25 29.27
CA LYS A 80 -8.64 -17.86 30.44
C LYS A 80 -8.40 -19.36 30.24
N LYS A 81 -9.44 -20.12 29.89
CA LYS A 81 -9.38 -21.57 29.68
C LYS A 81 -8.40 -21.97 28.57
N LYS A 82 -8.27 -21.15 27.51
CA LYS A 82 -7.25 -21.33 26.47
C LYS A 82 -5.84 -21.00 26.98
N ALA A 83 -5.65 -19.89 27.70
CA ALA A 83 -4.35 -19.52 28.26
C ALA A 83 -3.83 -20.54 29.31
N GLU A 84 -4.73 -21.16 30.08
CA GLU A 84 -4.42 -22.24 31.02
C GLU A 84 -4.07 -23.55 30.29
N ALA A 85 -4.79 -23.88 29.21
CA ALA A 85 -4.46 -25.03 28.36
C ALA A 85 -3.10 -24.87 27.65
N ASP A 86 -2.81 -23.68 27.10
CA ASP A 86 -1.50 -23.35 26.50
C ASP A 86 -0.38 -23.57 27.53
N LYS A 87 -0.50 -23.01 28.74
CA LYS A 87 0.50 -23.17 29.82
C LYS A 87 0.73 -24.64 30.19
N ASN A 88 -0.34 -25.42 30.34
CA ASN A 88 -0.25 -26.84 30.67
C ASN A 88 0.28 -27.70 29.49
N SER A 89 0.22 -27.20 28.25
CA SER A 89 0.82 -27.88 27.09
C SER A 89 2.35 -27.72 27.01
N VAL A 90 2.90 -26.67 27.63
CA VAL A 90 4.34 -26.37 27.60
C VAL A 90 5.10 -27.14 28.69
N SER A 91 4.51 -27.35 29.87
CA SER A 91 5.15 -28.07 30.98
C SER A 91 5.39 -29.56 30.71
N ASN A 92 4.59 -30.20 29.86
CA ASN A 92 4.73 -31.62 29.49
C ASN A 92 5.63 -31.86 28.26
N LYS A 93 6.52 -30.91 27.89
CA LYS A 93 7.35 -30.99 26.67
C LYS A 93 8.85 -30.78 26.89
N SER A 94 9.35 -31.08 28.09
CA SER A 94 10.77 -30.90 28.45
C SER A 94 11.46 -32.16 28.99
N GLU A 95 11.07 -33.36 28.55
CA GLU A 95 11.87 -34.57 28.77
C GLU A 95 11.81 -35.54 27.59
N ALA A 96 12.47 -35.16 26.49
CA ALA A 96 12.62 -35.97 25.28
C ALA A 96 14.09 -36.06 24.88
N ALA A 97 14.82 -37.01 25.47
CA ALA A 97 16.24 -37.24 25.19
C ALA A 97 16.50 -37.54 23.70
N PRO A 98 17.64 -37.08 23.13
CA PRO A 98 17.96 -37.27 21.71
C PRO A 98 18.31 -38.75 21.42
N LYS A 99 17.32 -39.52 20.96
CA LYS A 99 17.55 -40.88 20.46
C LYS A 99 18.31 -40.83 19.12
N PRO A 100 19.47 -41.49 18.99
CA PRO A 100 20.16 -41.59 17.70
C PRO A 100 19.33 -42.42 16.71
N LYS A 101 19.21 -41.95 15.47
CA LYS A 101 18.55 -42.70 14.39
C LYS A 101 19.52 -43.72 13.79
N THR A 102 19.32 -44.99 14.11
CA THR A 102 19.97 -46.10 13.39
C THR A 102 19.31 -46.32 12.02
N PRO A 103 20.09 -46.57 10.96
CA PRO A 103 19.61 -47.28 9.78
C PRO A 103 19.69 -48.79 10.04
N SER A 104 18.56 -49.48 9.79
CA SER A 104 18.42 -50.94 9.89
C SER A 104 19.42 -51.69 8.99
N VAL A 105 20.21 -52.60 9.58
CA VAL A 105 20.69 -53.81 8.89
C VAL A 105 20.11 -55.03 9.61
N ARG A 106 19.37 -55.87 8.87
CA ARG A 106 18.76 -57.11 9.37
C ARG A 106 19.75 -58.28 9.23
N SER A 107 19.55 -59.31 10.08
CA SER A 107 19.90 -60.74 9.87
C SER A 107 21.34 -61.08 9.44
N SER A 108 22.04 -62.00 10.09
CA SER A 108 21.52 -63.32 10.51
C SER A 108 22.18 -63.86 11.77
N LYS A 109 21.43 -64.60 12.59
CA LYS A 109 21.90 -65.27 13.81
C LYS A 109 21.51 -66.75 13.80
N ASN A 110 22.48 -67.61 13.52
CA ASN A 110 22.49 -69.08 13.69
C ASN A 110 23.88 -69.41 14.28
N SER A 111 24.03 -70.24 15.34
CA SER A 111 23.89 -71.72 15.36
C SER A 111 24.92 -72.39 14.43
N VAL A 112 25.81 -73.31 14.84
CA VAL A 112 25.98 -74.19 16.04
C VAL A 112 27.42 -73.99 16.59
N LYS A 113 27.86 -74.15 17.85
CA LYS A 113 27.42 -74.77 19.14
C LYS A 113 27.57 -76.29 19.36
N GLY A 114 28.69 -76.86 18.92
CA GLY A 114 29.20 -78.21 19.21
C GLY A 114 30.57 -78.36 18.55
N SER A 115 31.44 -79.32 18.88
CA SER A 115 31.54 -80.25 20.04
C SER A 115 33.00 -80.74 20.06
N ASP A 116 33.32 -81.85 20.73
CA ASP A 116 34.56 -82.64 20.56
C ASP A 116 35.87 -81.92 21.01
N GLN A 117 36.62 -82.30 22.05
CA GLN A 117 36.69 -83.53 22.86
C GLN A 117 36.99 -84.85 22.12
N MET A 118 37.76 -85.70 22.80
CA MET A 118 38.49 -86.88 22.30
C MET A 118 39.69 -86.51 21.39
N SER A 119 40.95 -86.83 21.71
CA SER A 119 41.59 -88.03 22.29
C SER A 119 41.92 -89.12 21.26
N VAL A 120 43.21 -89.19 20.87
CA VAL A 120 43.87 -90.46 20.52
C VAL A 120 45.26 -90.45 21.15
N ALA A 121 45.59 -91.51 21.89
CA ALA A 121 46.95 -91.82 22.33
C ALA A 121 47.33 -93.20 21.76
N SER A 122 48.55 -93.32 21.22
CA SER A 122 49.22 -94.57 20.88
C SER A 122 50.73 -94.25 20.75
N SER A 123 51.70 -94.88 21.41
CA SER A 123 51.87 -96.23 22.00
C SER A 123 52.36 -97.31 21.02
N MET A 124 53.69 -97.44 20.91
CA MET A 124 54.52 -98.66 20.71
C MET A 124 55.99 -98.23 20.95
N ARG A 125 56.85 -98.81 21.81
CA ARG A 125 56.85 -99.99 22.71
C ARG A 125 57.35 -101.35 22.16
N SER A 126 58.61 -101.38 21.72
CA SER A 126 59.48 -102.56 21.59
C SER A 126 60.94 -102.08 21.42
N SER A 127 62.01 -102.77 21.82
CA SER A 127 62.18 -104.00 22.62
C SER A 127 63.51 -103.89 23.40
N ALA A 128 63.72 -104.70 24.45
CA ALA A 128 65.02 -104.85 25.08
C ALA A 128 65.85 -105.95 24.41
N LYS A 129 67.19 -105.82 24.44
CA LYS A 129 68.08 -106.84 25.01
C LYS A 129 69.52 -106.36 25.20
N SER A 130 70.18 -106.95 26.20
CA SER A 130 71.62 -106.91 26.44
C SER A 130 72.31 -108.08 25.75
N SER A 131 73.56 -107.91 25.31
CA SER A 131 74.63 -108.87 25.60
C SER A 131 76.01 -108.24 25.40
N GLU A 132 77.02 -108.85 26.00
CA GLU A 132 78.42 -108.41 26.09
C GLU A 132 79.31 -109.49 25.45
N PHE A 133 80.06 -109.18 24.39
CA PHE A 133 81.21 -109.96 23.94
C PHE A 133 82.11 -109.19 22.94
N VAL A 134 83.42 -109.46 22.98
CA VAL A 134 84.53 -108.89 22.18
C VAL A 134 85.71 -109.90 22.26
N PRO A 135 86.63 -110.06 21.28
CA PRO A 135 86.70 -109.60 19.88
C PRO A 135 86.36 -110.81 18.93
N GLU A 136 86.84 -111.02 17.68
CA GLU A 136 87.98 -110.53 16.90
C GLU A 136 87.79 -110.83 15.39
N ASP A 137 88.50 -110.09 14.52
CA ASP A 137 88.70 -110.26 13.07
C ASP A 137 87.60 -110.93 12.22
N ASN A 138 86.82 -110.11 11.49
CA ASN A 138 86.88 -109.98 10.02
C ASN A 138 86.03 -108.77 9.56
N GLU A 139 86.18 -108.35 8.29
CA GLU A 139 85.51 -107.16 7.73
C GLU A 139 83.99 -107.41 7.55
N ASP A 140 83.16 -106.85 8.44
CA ASP A 140 81.72 -107.13 8.49
C ASP A 140 80.87 -106.03 7.81
N GLU A 141 80.26 -106.37 6.66
CA GLU A 141 79.49 -105.46 5.80
C GLU A 141 78.30 -104.79 6.52
N TRP A 142 77.77 -105.42 7.58
CA TRP A 142 76.66 -104.87 8.37
C TRP A 142 77.02 -103.59 9.13
N ALA A 143 78.29 -103.37 9.47
CA ALA A 143 78.74 -102.11 10.07
C ALA A 143 78.62 -100.95 9.08
N ALA A 144 78.99 -101.18 7.81
CA ALA A 144 78.85 -100.19 6.74
C ALA A 144 77.39 -99.88 6.41
N ILE A 145 76.48 -100.87 6.51
CA ILE A 145 75.03 -100.65 6.38
C ILE A 145 74.51 -99.75 7.52
N LEU A 146 74.93 -99.98 8.76
CA LEU A 146 74.49 -99.16 9.91
C LEU A 146 75.06 -97.73 9.86
N GLU A 147 76.30 -97.57 9.41
CA GLU A 147 76.91 -96.25 9.17
C GLU A 147 76.22 -95.51 8.01
N TYR A 148 75.82 -96.24 6.95
CA TYR A 148 75.03 -95.68 5.86
C TYR A 148 73.63 -95.24 6.32
N ASP A 149 72.90 -96.08 7.06
CA ASP A 149 71.56 -95.73 7.57
C ASP A 149 71.59 -94.55 8.54
N THR A 150 72.62 -94.44 9.40
CA THR A 150 72.79 -93.28 10.29
C THR A 150 73.23 -92.02 9.54
N MET A 151 74.07 -92.14 8.51
CA MET A 151 74.38 -91.03 7.58
C MET A 151 73.12 -90.56 6.84
N MET A 152 72.34 -91.49 6.29
CA MET A 152 71.09 -91.20 5.56
C MET A 152 70.03 -90.58 6.46
N PHE A 153 69.88 -91.04 7.71
CA PHE A 153 69.01 -90.43 8.70
C PHE A 153 69.43 -88.97 9.00
N HIS A 154 70.72 -88.71 9.19
CA HIS A 154 71.21 -87.35 9.40
C HIS A 154 71.14 -86.48 8.14
N GLU A 155 71.20 -87.05 6.94
CA GLU A 155 70.94 -86.33 5.69
C GLU A 155 69.45 -86.01 5.53
N GLU A 156 68.55 -86.95 5.83
CA GLU A 156 67.10 -86.69 5.84
C GLU A 156 66.71 -85.66 6.90
N GLU A 157 67.30 -85.71 8.10
CA GLU A 157 67.08 -84.71 9.14
C GLU A 157 67.54 -83.31 8.69
N LYS A 158 68.72 -83.20 8.07
CA LYS A 158 69.20 -81.95 7.45
C LYS A 158 68.29 -81.50 6.31
N ALA A 159 67.79 -82.41 5.47
CA ALA A 159 66.87 -82.11 4.38
C ALA A 159 65.50 -81.65 4.90
N ARG A 160 64.98 -82.29 5.95
CA ARG A 160 63.77 -81.87 6.67
C ARG A 160 63.95 -80.47 7.26
N LEU A 161 65.07 -80.21 7.94
CA LEU A 161 65.35 -78.88 8.51
C LEU A 161 65.43 -77.80 7.43
N ARG A 162 66.05 -78.10 6.27
CA ARG A 162 66.02 -77.21 5.08
C ARG A 162 64.60 -76.97 4.59
N ARG A 163 63.77 -78.02 4.41
CA ARG A 163 62.35 -77.89 4.03
C ARG A 163 61.55 -77.05 5.04
N GLU A 164 61.79 -77.21 6.34
CA GLU A 164 61.18 -76.40 7.38
C GLU A 164 61.60 -74.92 7.30
N ILE A 165 62.88 -74.63 7.10
CA ILE A 165 63.40 -73.26 6.93
C ILE A 165 62.84 -72.62 5.66
N GLU A 166 62.79 -73.36 4.55
CA GLU A 166 62.15 -72.89 3.32
C GLU A 166 60.67 -72.59 3.50
N ASN A 167 59.93 -73.45 4.20
CA ASN A 167 58.51 -73.24 4.45
C ASN A 167 58.28 -72.04 5.38
N LYS A 168 59.13 -71.85 6.40
CA LYS A 168 59.15 -70.64 7.25
C LYS A 168 59.46 -69.37 6.42
N MET A 169 60.40 -69.45 5.47
CA MET A 169 60.72 -68.37 4.52
C MET A 169 59.57 -68.05 3.55
N LYS A 170 58.93 -69.08 2.97
CA LYS A 170 57.77 -68.95 2.07
C LYS A 170 56.59 -68.32 2.82
N LEU A 171 56.28 -68.80 4.02
CA LEU A 171 55.23 -68.27 4.89
C LEU A 171 55.51 -66.82 5.29
N LYS A 172 56.74 -66.48 5.69
CA LYS A 172 57.10 -65.09 6.00
C LYS A 172 56.89 -64.17 4.80
N ARG A 173 57.38 -64.53 3.60
CA ARG A 173 57.19 -63.70 2.39
C ARG A 173 55.72 -63.47 2.05
N GLU A 174 54.86 -64.46 2.25
CA GLU A 174 53.42 -64.33 2.00
C GLU A 174 52.72 -63.50 3.10
N LEU A 175 53.15 -63.58 4.36
CA LEU A 175 52.67 -62.67 5.42
C LEU A 175 53.12 -61.23 5.21
N ASP A 176 54.41 -61.01 4.87
CA ASP A 176 54.97 -59.69 4.54
C ASP A 176 54.22 -59.10 3.31
N ARG A 177 53.90 -59.92 2.32
CA ARG A 177 53.04 -59.54 1.18
C ARG A 177 51.64 -59.14 1.61
N GLN A 178 50.97 -59.95 2.43
CA GLN A 178 49.61 -59.65 2.91
C GLN A 178 49.57 -58.38 3.78
N LEU A 179 50.62 -58.10 4.55
CA LEU A 179 50.78 -56.83 5.26
C LEU A 179 50.96 -55.66 4.28
N ASN A 180 51.79 -55.81 3.25
CA ASN A 180 51.97 -54.77 2.23
C ASN A 180 50.69 -54.50 1.41
N ASP A 181 49.97 -55.55 0.99
CA ASP A 181 48.70 -55.42 0.27
C ASP A 181 47.59 -54.82 1.17
N LYS A 182 47.61 -55.11 2.49
CA LYS A 182 46.72 -54.46 3.47
C LYS A 182 47.07 -52.99 3.66
N ASN A 183 48.34 -52.66 3.85
CA ASN A 183 48.81 -51.28 4.03
C ASN A 183 48.51 -50.44 2.79
N ARG A 184 48.70 -51.00 1.58
CA ARG A 184 48.34 -50.34 0.31
C ARG A 184 46.84 -50.05 0.20
N LYS A 185 45.98 -50.95 0.65
CA LYS A 185 44.52 -50.71 0.71
C LYS A 185 44.17 -49.59 1.68
N ILE A 186 44.70 -49.62 2.90
CA ILE A 186 44.48 -48.57 3.90
C ILE A 186 44.92 -47.20 3.35
N LEU A 187 46.02 -47.15 2.60
CA LEU A 187 46.52 -45.90 2.01
C LEU A 187 45.60 -45.40 0.88
N SER A 188 45.10 -46.29 0.02
CA SER A 188 44.08 -45.99 -1.00
C SER A 188 42.76 -45.52 -0.37
N GLU A 189 42.29 -46.21 0.68
CA GLU A 189 41.08 -45.87 1.43
C GLU A 189 41.20 -44.48 2.08
N GLN A 190 42.38 -44.12 2.61
CA GLN A 190 42.67 -42.77 3.13
C GLN A 190 42.79 -41.69 2.05
N GLU A 191 43.17 -42.03 0.82
CA GLU A 191 43.18 -41.08 -0.31
C GLU A 191 41.76 -40.85 -0.85
N GLU A 192 40.96 -41.92 -0.98
CA GLU A 192 39.53 -41.84 -1.32
C GLU A 192 38.72 -41.06 -0.26
N GLU A 193 38.99 -41.30 1.03
CA GLU A 193 38.37 -40.56 2.14
C GLU A 193 38.69 -39.06 2.06
N LYS A 194 39.96 -38.67 1.85
CA LYS A 194 40.36 -37.26 1.69
C LYS A 194 39.69 -36.60 0.48
N LEU A 195 39.63 -37.30 -0.66
CA LEU A 195 38.98 -36.79 -1.87
C LEU A 195 37.47 -36.59 -1.67
N TYR A 196 36.80 -37.51 -0.96
CA TYR A 196 35.41 -37.36 -0.55
C TYR A 196 35.22 -36.16 0.38
N ASP A 197 36.08 -36.01 1.39
CA ASP A 197 36.06 -34.91 2.35
C ASP A 197 36.26 -33.55 1.68
N GLU A 198 37.18 -33.44 0.72
CA GLU A 198 37.37 -32.23 -0.09
C GLU A 198 36.16 -31.95 -0.99
N ALA A 199 35.57 -32.97 -1.62
CA ALA A 199 34.38 -32.80 -2.44
C ALA A 199 33.18 -32.34 -1.59
N GLN A 200 33.06 -32.84 -0.36
CA GLN A 200 32.04 -32.38 0.60
C GLN A 200 32.30 -30.93 1.04
N LYS A 201 33.55 -30.54 1.33
CA LYS A 201 33.93 -29.14 1.66
C LYS A 201 33.60 -28.17 0.52
N ARG A 202 34.01 -28.48 -0.71
CA ARG A 202 33.69 -27.67 -1.91
C ARG A 202 32.18 -27.53 -2.13
N ASN A 203 31.40 -28.58 -1.87
CA ASN A 203 29.93 -28.52 -1.93
C ASN A 203 29.32 -27.62 -0.83
N ILE A 204 29.86 -27.64 0.39
CA ILE A 204 29.44 -26.76 1.48
C ILE A 204 29.78 -25.29 1.14
N GLU A 205 31.01 -25.02 0.70
CA GLU A 205 31.45 -23.69 0.27
C GLU A 205 30.55 -23.11 -0.85
N MET A 206 30.22 -23.92 -1.86
CA MET A 206 29.30 -23.53 -2.94
C MET A 206 27.85 -23.30 -2.48
N MET A 207 27.42 -23.95 -1.39
CA MET A 207 26.10 -23.71 -0.79
C MET A 207 26.10 -22.45 0.07
N GLU A 208 27.16 -22.21 0.86
CA GLU A 208 27.36 -20.96 1.60
C GLU A 208 27.44 -19.74 0.67
N LEU A 209 28.14 -19.85 -0.46
CA LEU A 209 28.26 -18.76 -1.43
C LEU A 209 26.88 -18.41 -2.00
N LYS A 210 26.09 -19.42 -2.41
CA LYS A 210 24.69 -19.24 -2.83
C LYS A 210 23.76 -18.74 -1.71
N GLU A 211 24.10 -18.94 -0.44
CA GLU A 211 23.38 -18.36 0.70
C GLU A 211 23.72 -16.88 0.86
N LYS A 212 25.01 -16.54 0.83
CA LYS A 212 25.50 -15.15 0.88
C LYS A 212 24.97 -14.32 -0.30
N GLU A 213 24.90 -14.87 -1.50
CA GLU A 213 24.25 -14.24 -2.67
C GLU A 213 22.75 -13.99 -2.43
N ARG A 214 22.00 -14.99 -1.93
CA ARG A 214 20.57 -14.85 -1.61
C ARG A 214 20.34 -13.82 -0.51
N GLU A 215 21.20 -13.77 0.50
CA GLU A 215 21.18 -12.73 1.54
C GLU A 215 21.47 -11.34 0.98
N LEU A 216 22.46 -11.18 0.11
CA LEU A 216 22.77 -9.88 -0.53
C LEU A 216 21.58 -9.40 -1.37
N MET A 217 21.03 -10.26 -2.23
CA MET A 217 19.83 -9.96 -3.03
C MET A 217 18.61 -9.63 -2.15
N TYR A 218 18.47 -10.23 -0.96
CA TYR A 218 17.41 -9.91 -0.02
C TYR A 218 17.65 -8.56 0.68
N ARG A 219 18.86 -8.31 1.17
CA ARG A 219 19.28 -7.04 1.79
C ARG A 219 19.13 -5.87 0.80
N GLU A 220 19.47 -6.07 -0.47
CA GLU A 220 19.29 -5.08 -1.53
C GLU A 220 17.80 -4.79 -1.77
N LYS A 221 16.96 -5.82 -1.92
CA LYS A 221 15.50 -5.63 -2.06
C LYS A 221 14.88 -4.87 -0.87
N VAL A 222 15.28 -5.18 0.35
CA VAL A 222 14.84 -4.44 1.55
C VAL A 222 15.33 -2.99 1.53
N MET A 223 16.54 -2.73 1.02
CA MET A 223 17.06 -1.38 0.83
C MET A 223 16.31 -0.60 -0.26
N GLN A 224 15.99 -1.25 -1.39
CA GLN A 224 15.20 -0.67 -2.48
C GLN A 224 13.76 -0.37 -2.03
N GLU A 225 13.10 -1.29 -1.31
CA GLU A 225 11.77 -1.06 -0.72
C GLU A 225 11.80 0.13 0.25
N LYS A 226 12.80 0.19 1.13
CA LYS A 226 12.99 1.33 2.04
C LYS A 226 13.16 2.65 1.27
N LEU A 227 14.01 2.69 0.24
CA LEU A 227 14.22 3.88 -0.59
C LEU A 227 12.94 4.33 -1.30
N LEU A 228 12.14 3.39 -1.82
CA LEU A 228 10.83 3.70 -2.41
C LEU A 228 9.85 4.25 -1.37
N ARG A 229 9.83 3.69 -0.15
CA ARG A 229 8.98 4.15 0.95
C ARG A 229 9.38 5.52 1.48
N ASP A 230 10.68 5.78 1.63
CA ASP A 230 11.22 7.09 2.03
C ASP A 230 10.98 8.15 0.91
N LYS A 231 11.03 7.75 -0.37
CA LYS A 231 10.63 8.59 -1.51
C LYS A 231 9.12 8.92 -1.46
N GLN A 232 8.25 7.93 -1.28
CA GLN A 232 6.80 8.16 -1.12
C GLN A 232 6.50 9.11 0.04
N LEU A 233 7.13 8.91 1.21
CA LEU A 233 6.95 9.78 2.38
C LEU A 233 7.49 11.21 2.18
N THR A 234 8.51 11.41 1.35
CA THR A 234 9.02 12.75 1.02
C THR A 234 8.17 13.45 -0.05
N GLU A 235 7.65 12.72 -1.04
CA GLU A 235 6.69 13.21 -2.01
C GLU A 235 5.34 13.57 -1.36
N GLU A 236 4.82 12.74 -0.44
CA GLU A 236 3.62 13.04 0.34
C GLU A 236 3.81 14.29 1.21
N LYS A 237 4.94 14.39 1.93
CA LYS A 237 5.28 15.61 2.71
C LYS A 237 5.40 16.84 1.82
N ARG A 238 5.92 16.72 0.59
CA ARG A 238 6.00 17.81 -0.39
C ARG A 238 4.60 18.23 -0.88
N ARG A 239 3.74 17.26 -1.22
CA ARG A 239 2.35 17.50 -1.60
C ARG A 239 1.58 18.19 -0.48
N LYS A 240 1.61 17.64 0.75
CA LYS A 240 0.93 18.23 1.92
C LYS A 240 1.43 19.64 2.24
N ARG A 241 2.71 19.96 1.99
CA ARG A 241 3.23 21.34 2.08
C ARG A 241 2.68 22.27 1.00
N LEU A 242 2.49 21.78 -0.23
CA LEU A 242 1.88 22.55 -1.32
C LEU A 242 0.39 22.78 -1.07
N ASP A 243 -0.35 21.73 -0.67
CA ASP A 243 -1.78 21.79 -0.36
C ASP A 243 -2.03 22.75 0.83
N ASN A 244 -1.25 22.64 1.91
CA ASN A 244 -1.28 23.59 3.03
C ASN A 244 -0.91 25.02 2.62
N LYS A 245 -0.02 25.21 1.63
CA LYS A 245 0.29 26.55 1.11
C LYS A 245 -0.91 27.08 0.33
N GLN A 246 -1.48 26.32 -0.60
CA GLN A 246 -2.64 26.73 -1.38
C GLN A 246 -3.84 27.09 -0.48
N GLN A 247 -4.03 26.35 0.62
CA GLN A 247 -5.05 26.69 1.60
C GLN A 247 -4.76 28.03 2.31
N ARG A 248 -3.52 28.28 2.77
CA ARG A 248 -3.13 29.60 3.31
C ARG A 248 -3.29 30.73 2.28
N ASP A 249 -2.87 30.50 1.04
CA ASP A 249 -3.02 31.44 -0.08
C ASP A 249 -4.51 31.70 -0.44
N LEU A 250 -5.46 30.88 0.03
CA LEU A 250 -6.91 31.08 -0.09
C LEU A 250 -7.50 31.76 1.16
N ASP A 251 -7.07 31.35 2.34
CA ASP A 251 -7.46 31.96 3.63
C ASP A 251 -7.01 33.44 3.68
N GLU A 252 -5.80 33.76 3.23
CA GLU A 252 -5.28 35.12 3.07
C GLU A 252 -6.16 35.95 2.12
N LYS A 253 -6.56 35.38 0.97
CA LYS A 253 -7.49 36.02 0.01
C LYS A 253 -8.94 36.08 0.51
N LEU A 254 -9.29 35.41 1.60
CA LEU A 254 -10.56 35.57 2.29
C LEU A 254 -10.45 36.69 3.32
N VAL A 255 -9.38 36.70 4.13
CA VAL A 255 -9.08 37.77 5.10
C VAL A 255 -8.93 39.12 4.42
N MET A 256 -8.23 39.22 3.29
CA MET A 256 -8.13 40.47 2.52
C MET A 256 -9.50 40.98 2.07
N ARG A 257 -10.36 40.10 1.52
CA ARG A 257 -11.73 40.50 1.12
C ARG A 257 -12.56 40.96 2.30
N LEU A 258 -12.52 40.25 3.44
CA LEU A 258 -13.21 40.68 4.65
C LEU A 258 -12.69 42.02 5.18
N GLN A 259 -11.37 42.30 5.06
CA GLN A 259 -10.82 43.61 5.41
C GLN A 259 -11.25 44.71 4.44
N ASP A 260 -11.34 44.43 3.14
CA ASP A 260 -11.75 45.42 2.14
C ASP A 260 -13.27 45.67 2.17
N GLU A 261 -14.09 44.64 2.44
CA GLU A 261 -15.51 44.75 2.76
C GLU A 261 -15.74 45.60 4.01
N LEU A 262 -14.99 45.35 5.10
CA LEU A 262 -15.11 46.12 6.35
C LEU A 262 -14.66 47.59 6.18
N LYS A 263 -13.63 47.86 5.37
CA LYS A 263 -13.25 49.23 4.97
C LYS A 263 -14.35 49.89 4.12
N ALA A 264 -14.96 49.17 3.19
CA ALA A 264 -16.04 49.70 2.35
C ALA A 264 -17.28 50.05 3.20
N ASP A 265 -17.63 49.21 4.18
CA ASP A 265 -18.70 49.50 5.15
C ASP A 265 -18.36 50.73 6.02
N GLN A 266 -17.10 50.88 6.45
CA GLN A 266 -16.65 52.08 7.18
C GLN A 266 -16.77 53.34 6.33
N ILE A 267 -16.30 53.31 5.07
CA ILE A 267 -16.41 54.45 4.14
C ILE A 267 -17.88 54.79 3.87
N ALA A 268 -18.73 53.80 3.59
CA ALA A 268 -20.16 54.01 3.35
C ALA A 268 -20.91 54.51 4.60
N PHE A 269 -20.43 54.20 5.80
CA PHE A 269 -20.95 54.74 7.06
C PHE A 269 -20.50 56.20 7.28
N GLU A 270 -19.25 56.53 6.98
CA GLU A 270 -18.76 57.92 7.04
C GLU A 270 -19.40 58.82 5.97
N GLU A 271 -19.67 58.28 4.78
CA GLU A 271 -20.38 58.93 3.68
C GLU A 271 -21.84 59.22 4.07
N LYS A 272 -22.61 58.24 4.55
CA LYS A 272 -23.95 58.49 5.11
C LYS A 272 -23.94 59.55 6.21
N ARG A 273 -22.99 59.46 7.15
CA ARG A 273 -22.83 60.45 8.22
C ARG A 273 -22.39 61.82 7.69
N ARG A 274 -21.84 61.93 6.49
CA ARG A 274 -21.54 63.20 5.79
C ARG A 274 -22.80 63.75 5.14
N ASP A 275 -23.57 62.90 4.46
CA ASP A 275 -24.82 63.25 3.79
C ASP A 275 -25.90 63.69 4.78
N GLU A 276 -26.04 63.00 5.92
CA GLU A 276 -26.91 63.40 7.03
C GLU A 276 -26.57 64.81 7.55
N ARG A 277 -25.27 65.14 7.64
CA ARG A 277 -24.81 66.48 8.04
C ARG A 277 -25.03 67.53 6.95
N ALA A 278 -24.82 67.19 5.68
CA ALA A 278 -25.09 68.08 4.55
C ALA A 278 -26.59 68.38 4.40
N TYR A 279 -27.44 67.35 4.57
CA TYR A 279 -28.90 67.48 4.59
C TYR A 279 -29.37 68.36 5.76
N MET A 280 -28.83 68.15 6.96
CA MET A 280 -29.12 68.99 8.13
C MET A 280 -28.68 70.45 7.92
N LEU A 281 -27.53 70.68 7.29
CA LEU A 281 -27.05 72.03 6.95
C LEU A 281 -27.98 72.70 5.93
N LYS A 282 -28.32 72.01 4.84
CA LYS A 282 -29.26 72.53 3.81
C LYS A 282 -30.64 72.82 4.39
N MET A 283 -31.13 71.99 5.32
CA MET A 283 -32.37 72.25 6.06
C MET A 283 -32.27 73.49 6.96
N MET A 284 -31.11 73.80 7.54
CA MET A 284 -30.89 75.05 8.26
C MET A 284 -30.89 76.25 7.31
N GLU A 285 -30.21 76.16 6.16
CA GLU A 285 -30.17 77.20 5.12
C GLU A 285 -31.58 77.48 4.56
N GLU A 286 -32.36 76.46 4.23
CA GLU A 286 -33.75 76.59 3.77
C GLU A 286 -34.67 77.21 4.84
N ASN A 287 -34.44 76.91 6.13
CA ASN A 287 -35.17 77.56 7.22
C ASN A 287 -34.76 79.03 7.41
N GLU A 288 -33.47 79.38 7.23
CA GLU A 288 -33.05 80.78 7.23
C GLU A 288 -33.59 81.56 6.03
N GLU A 289 -33.61 80.96 4.84
CA GLU A 289 -34.24 81.56 3.67
C GLU A 289 -35.75 81.75 3.86
N ASN A 290 -36.47 80.73 4.32
CA ASN A 290 -37.91 80.88 4.61
C ASN A 290 -38.17 81.94 5.69
N LYS A 291 -37.26 82.11 6.67
CA LYS A 291 -37.33 83.18 7.67
C LYS A 291 -37.04 84.56 7.06
N LYS A 292 -36.08 84.69 6.13
CA LYS A 292 -35.83 85.92 5.36
C LYS A 292 -37.04 86.28 4.49
N ARG A 293 -37.56 85.34 3.71
CA ARG A 293 -38.78 85.51 2.90
C ARG A 293 -39.99 85.90 3.76
N GLN A 294 -40.17 85.32 4.96
CA GLN A 294 -41.21 85.78 5.90
C GLN A 294 -40.99 87.22 6.40
N MET A 295 -39.76 87.65 6.62
CA MET A 295 -39.46 89.04 7.00
C MET A 295 -39.70 90.00 5.83
N GLU A 296 -39.33 89.62 4.61
CA GLU A 296 -39.59 90.37 3.38
C GLU A 296 -41.09 90.48 3.11
N ILE A 297 -41.86 89.39 3.24
CA ILE A 297 -43.33 89.40 3.15
C ILE A 297 -43.92 90.34 4.21
N LYS A 298 -43.47 90.27 5.47
CA LYS A 298 -43.94 91.17 6.55
C LYS A 298 -43.53 92.63 6.38
N GLU A 299 -42.48 92.90 5.60
CA GLU A 299 -42.07 94.26 5.22
C GLU A 299 -42.88 94.75 4.01
N GLN A 300 -43.20 93.88 3.05
CA GLN A 300 -44.11 94.16 1.95
C GLN A 300 -45.55 94.36 2.44
N GLU A 301 -46.03 93.55 3.39
CA GLU A 301 -47.30 93.73 4.10
C GLU A 301 -47.32 95.11 4.77
N ARG A 302 -46.32 95.45 5.60
CA ARG A 302 -46.24 96.79 6.20
C ARG A 302 -46.14 97.92 5.18
N GLN A 303 -45.43 97.74 4.06
CA GLN A 303 -45.38 98.75 2.99
C GLN A 303 -46.71 98.85 2.22
N ASN A 304 -47.47 97.75 2.10
CA ASN A 304 -48.78 97.74 1.46
C ASN A 304 -49.88 98.26 2.40
N ASP A 305 -49.75 98.05 3.71
CA ASP A 305 -50.57 98.68 4.74
C ASP A 305 -50.28 100.19 4.79
N ILE A 306 -49.01 100.61 4.77
CA ILE A 306 -48.62 102.02 4.66
C ILE A 306 -49.17 102.62 3.37
N LYS A 307 -49.00 101.98 2.21
CA LYS A 307 -49.61 102.44 0.95
C LYS A 307 -51.13 102.47 1.00
N SER A 308 -51.78 101.50 1.64
CA SER A 308 -53.24 101.48 1.78
C SER A 308 -53.73 102.57 2.74
N MET A 309 -52.96 102.91 3.78
CA MET A 309 -53.19 104.06 4.65
C MET A 309 -52.91 105.38 3.95
N GLU A 310 -51.87 105.46 3.12
CA GLU A 310 -51.58 106.61 2.26
C GLU A 310 -52.64 106.78 1.17
N ASP A 311 -53.14 105.70 0.58
CA ASP A 311 -54.15 105.73 -0.47
C ASP A 311 -55.55 105.94 0.12
N TYR A 312 -55.78 105.55 1.39
CA TYR A 312 -56.95 105.95 2.16
C TYR A 312 -56.84 107.40 2.67
N ALA A 313 -55.64 107.88 3.01
CA ALA A 313 -55.39 109.30 3.28
C ALA A 313 -55.63 110.12 2.00
N LYS A 314 -55.03 109.74 0.87
CA LYS A 314 -55.35 110.30 -0.46
C LYS A 314 -56.84 110.16 -0.80
N MET A 315 -57.55 109.13 -0.32
CA MET A 315 -59.00 109.00 -0.51
C MET A 315 -59.80 109.96 0.39
N LEU A 316 -59.31 110.30 1.59
CA LEU A 316 -59.89 111.32 2.47
C LEU A 316 -59.55 112.73 1.99
N ASP A 317 -58.28 113.00 1.69
CA ASP A 317 -57.81 114.20 1.00
C ASP A 317 -58.62 114.40 -0.28
N LYS A 318 -58.86 113.33 -1.05
CA LYS A 318 -59.74 113.34 -2.24
C LYS A 318 -61.23 113.36 -1.90
N GLN A 319 -61.69 113.05 -0.70
CA GLN A 319 -63.09 113.33 -0.31
C GLN A 319 -63.28 114.79 0.13
N GLU A 320 -62.21 115.45 0.59
CA GLU A 320 -62.19 116.91 0.76
C GLU A 320 -61.97 117.62 -0.59
N GLU A 321 -61.10 117.08 -1.45
CA GLU A 321 -60.92 117.54 -2.82
C GLU A 321 -62.15 117.27 -3.67
N ASP A 322 -62.88 116.15 -3.50
CA ASP A 322 -64.17 115.87 -4.15
C ASP A 322 -65.34 116.60 -3.45
N ARG A 323 -65.15 117.22 -2.28
CA ARG A 323 -66.09 118.25 -1.76
C ARG A 323 -65.85 119.60 -2.44
N LEU A 324 -64.59 120.02 -2.54
CA LEU A 324 -64.18 121.21 -3.30
C LEU A 324 -64.49 121.05 -4.80
N ASN A 325 -64.31 119.84 -5.33
CA ASN A 325 -64.57 119.46 -6.70
C ASN A 325 -66.00 118.95 -6.90
N GLU A 326 -66.85 118.69 -5.88
CA GLU A 326 -68.31 118.62 -6.09
C GLU A 326 -68.93 120.02 -6.12
N ILE A 327 -68.32 121.00 -5.45
CA ILE A 327 -68.64 122.42 -5.69
C ILE A 327 -68.30 122.77 -7.15
N LYS A 328 -67.09 122.48 -7.65
CA LYS A 328 -66.75 122.62 -9.09
C LYS A 328 -67.52 121.66 -10.01
N ALA A 329 -67.89 120.45 -9.57
CA ALA A 329 -68.60 119.49 -10.42
C ALA A 329 -70.12 119.67 -10.36
N ARG A 330 -70.64 120.66 -9.62
CA ARG A 330 -71.96 121.24 -9.94
C ARG A 330 -71.86 122.15 -11.18
N GLU A 331 -70.73 122.83 -11.39
CA GLU A 331 -70.37 123.45 -12.68
C GLU A 331 -70.08 122.38 -13.76
N GLU A 332 -69.18 121.42 -13.52
CA GLU A 332 -68.79 120.46 -14.55
C GLU A 332 -69.82 119.35 -14.84
N ARG A 333 -70.75 119.00 -13.93
CA ARG A 333 -71.90 118.13 -14.28
C ARG A 333 -72.84 118.80 -15.30
N GLN A 334 -72.72 120.10 -15.51
CA GLN A 334 -73.41 120.81 -16.60
C GLN A 334 -72.69 120.67 -17.96
N GLN A 335 -71.44 120.21 -17.98
CA GLN A 335 -70.64 119.99 -19.20
C GLN A 335 -70.39 118.50 -19.51
N LEU A 336 -70.03 117.69 -18.51
CA LEU A 336 -69.40 116.38 -18.72
C LEU A 336 -70.32 115.16 -18.59
N LEU A 337 -71.63 115.34 -18.82
CA LEU A 337 -72.54 114.23 -19.16
C LEU A 337 -72.10 113.48 -20.44
N MET A 338 -71.17 114.05 -21.22
CA MET A 338 -70.59 113.47 -22.43
C MET A 338 -69.54 112.37 -22.20
N ALA A 339 -68.82 112.32 -21.07
CA ALA A 339 -67.60 111.50 -20.93
C ALA A 339 -67.84 110.09 -20.34
N ARG A 340 -68.76 109.31 -20.96
CA ARG A 340 -69.08 107.93 -20.56
C ARG A 340 -68.18 106.92 -21.29
N MET A 341 -67.78 105.83 -20.61
CA MET A 341 -66.95 104.70 -21.12
C MET A 341 -65.45 105.10 -21.30
N ALA A 342 -64.48 104.75 -20.44
CA ALA A 342 -64.37 103.75 -19.35
C ALA A 342 -64.30 102.27 -19.80
N ASP A 343 -63.27 101.89 -20.56
CA ASP A 343 -63.09 100.51 -21.07
C ASP A 343 -61.62 100.10 -21.38
N THR A 344 -60.72 100.12 -20.39
CA THR A 344 -59.27 99.83 -20.59
C THR A 344 -58.62 98.79 -19.66
N VAL A 345 -59.20 98.48 -18.49
CA VAL A 345 -58.55 97.67 -17.45
C VAL A 345 -58.43 96.17 -17.80
N LEU A 346 -59.32 95.65 -18.65
CA LEU A 346 -59.42 94.21 -18.97
C LEU A 346 -58.28 93.63 -19.85
N LYS A 347 -57.28 94.43 -20.24
CA LYS A 347 -56.28 94.04 -21.24
C LYS A 347 -54.97 93.53 -20.66
N GLU A 348 -54.47 94.16 -19.60
CA GLU A 348 -53.15 93.83 -19.00
C GLU A 348 -53.16 92.48 -18.26
N GLN A 349 -54.29 92.13 -17.61
CA GLN A 349 -54.41 90.90 -16.83
C GLN A 349 -54.30 89.61 -17.67
N LYS A 350 -54.47 89.67 -18.99
CA LYS A 350 -54.27 88.52 -19.88
C LYS A 350 -52.80 88.27 -20.24
N GLN A 351 -51.92 89.24 -20.03
CA GLN A 351 -50.54 89.17 -20.51
C GLN A 351 -49.62 88.44 -19.51
N LYS A 352 -49.84 88.62 -18.21
CA LYS A 352 -49.12 87.88 -17.15
C LYS A 352 -49.33 86.37 -17.20
N ASN A 353 -50.57 85.91 -17.34
CA ASN A 353 -50.89 84.47 -17.37
C ASN A 353 -50.11 83.72 -18.46
N PHE A 354 -49.86 84.36 -19.61
CA PHE A 354 -49.13 83.76 -20.72
C PHE A 354 -47.63 83.57 -20.44
N GLU A 355 -47.04 84.41 -19.57
CA GLU A 355 -45.64 84.29 -19.15
C GLU A 355 -45.46 83.20 -18.09
N GLU A 356 -46.44 83.03 -17.20
CA GLU A 356 -46.48 81.97 -16.19
C GLU A 356 -46.61 80.56 -16.82
N ASP A 357 -47.52 80.39 -17.78
CA ASP A 357 -47.69 79.14 -18.54
C ASP A 357 -46.39 78.75 -19.30
N LEU A 358 -45.69 79.72 -19.88
CA LEU A 358 -44.44 79.51 -20.61
C LEU A 358 -43.30 79.06 -19.69
N MET A 359 -43.25 79.58 -18.46
CA MET A 359 -42.24 79.21 -17.47
C MET A 359 -42.46 77.79 -16.92
N LEU A 360 -43.72 77.42 -16.70
CA LEU A 360 -44.11 76.07 -16.27
C LEU A 360 -43.71 75.00 -17.30
N LEU A 361 -43.96 75.25 -18.58
CA LEU A 361 -43.63 74.32 -19.67
C LEU A 361 -42.13 73.97 -19.70
N LYS A 362 -41.29 74.97 -19.43
CA LYS A 362 -39.82 74.83 -19.46
C LYS A 362 -39.27 73.95 -18.32
N GLN A 363 -39.88 74.01 -17.14
CA GLN A 363 -39.52 73.12 -16.02
C GLN A 363 -39.90 71.66 -16.28
N ILE A 364 -40.98 71.41 -17.03
CA ILE A 364 -41.40 70.06 -17.42
C ILE A 364 -40.38 69.46 -18.40
N GLU A 365 -39.93 70.23 -19.39
CA GLU A 365 -38.92 69.80 -20.38
C GLU A 365 -37.55 69.51 -19.75
N GLU A 366 -37.08 70.39 -18.85
CA GLU A 366 -35.83 70.20 -18.10
C GLU A 366 -35.87 68.94 -17.22
N LYS A 367 -37.02 68.66 -16.59
CA LYS A 367 -37.21 67.45 -15.80
C LYS A 367 -37.23 66.18 -16.65
N GLU A 368 -37.93 66.18 -17.79
CA GLU A 368 -37.92 65.03 -18.70
C GLU A 368 -36.50 64.67 -19.19
N LEU A 369 -35.63 65.67 -19.40
CA LEU A 369 -34.24 65.45 -19.78
C LEU A 369 -33.42 64.80 -18.65
N LEU A 370 -33.64 65.20 -17.40
CA LEU A 370 -33.01 64.58 -16.24
C LEU A 370 -33.47 63.13 -16.03
N ASP A 371 -34.78 62.88 -16.09
CA ASP A 371 -35.35 61.53 -15.92
C ASP A 371 -34.82 60.56 -17.00
N LYS A 372 -34.74 61.00 -18.27
CA LYS A 372 -34.15 60.23 -19.38
C LYS A 372 -32.66 59.93 -19.14
N ALA A 373 -31.88 60.92 -18.69
CA ALA A 373 -30.45 60.76 -18.41
C ALA A 373 -30.17 59.84 -17.22
N GLU A 374 -31.06 59.76 -16.22
CA GLU A 374 -30.92 58.80 -15.12
C GLU A 374 -31.24 57.36 -15.57
N ASP A 375 -32.29 57.17 -16.38
CA ASP A 375 -32.63 55.84 -16.90
C ASP A 375 -31.58 55.29 -17.89
N GLU A 376 -30.94 56.15 -18.70
CA GLU A 376 -29.76 55.74 -19.48
C GLU A 376 -28.60 55.28 -18.60
N ARG A 377 -28.31 55.98 -17.50
CA ARG A 377 -27.27 55.57 -16.52
C ARG A 377 -27.62 54.23 -15.87
N ARG A 378 -28.86 54.03 -15.43
CA ARG A 378 -29.37 52.77 -14.87
C ARG A 378 -29.24 51.62 -15.88
N MET A 379 -29.60 51.85 -17.14
CA MET A 379 -29.47 50.87 -18.22
C MET A 379 -28.00 50.53 -18.55
N MET A 380 -27.10 51.52 -18.56
CA MET A 380 -25.66 51.28 -18.76
C MET A 380 -25.06 50.46 -17.62
N GLN A 381 -25.42 50.74 -16.37
CA GLN A 381 -25.01 49.95 -15.21
C GLN A 381 -25.52 48.50 -15.30
N LEU A 382 -26.79 48.30 -15.66
CA LEU A 382 -27.38 46.98 -15.89
C LEU A 382 -26.68 46.21 -17.03
N GLN A 383 -26.29 46.87 -18.12
CA GLN A 383 -25.50 46.23 -19.17
C GLN A 383 -24.11 45.84 -18.66
N LYS A 384 -23.41 46.71 -17.92
CA LYS A 384 -22.09 46.43 -17.36
C LYS A 384 -22.13 45.22 -16.40
N GLN A 385 -23.09 45.19 -15.47
CA GLN A 385 -23.32 44.05 -14.58
C GLN A 385 -23.59 42.76 -15.37
N LYS A 386 -24.42 42.79 -16.43
CA LYS A 386 -24.67 41.63 -17.30
C LYS A 386 -23.42 41.16 -18.03
N GLN A 387 -22.55 42.08 -18.48
CA GLN A 387 -21.26 41.72 -19.10
C GLN A 387 -20.30 41.10 -18.08
N ASP A 388 -20.20 41.64 -16.87
CA ASP A 388 -19.28 41.13 -15.86
C ASP A 388 -19.74 39.77 -15.29
N ILE A 389 -21.05 39.56 -15.14
CA ILE A 389 -21.64 38.24 -14.86
C ILE A 389 -21.30 37.23 -15.97
N ARG A 390 -21.40 37.60 -17.26
CA ARG A 390 -20.97 36.74 -18.37
C ARG A 390 -19.49 36.37 -18.24
N LYS A 391 -18.59 37.35 -18.10
CA LYS A 391 -17.14 37.11 -17.92
C LYS A 391 -16.83 36.18 -16.74
N ILE A 392 -17.62 36.22 -15.66
CA ILE A 392 -17.48 35.30 -14.51
C ILE A 392 -17.96 33.89 -14.87
N LEU A 393 -19.11 33.74 -15.53
CA LEU A 393 -19.63 32.45 -16.00
C LEU A 393 -18.69 31.81 -17.03
N ASP A 394 -18.18 32.57 -17.99
CA ASP A 394 -17.23 32.12 -19.01
C ASP A 394 -15.96 31.58 -18.35
N LYS A 395 -15.40 32.31 -17.37
CA LYS A 395 -14.26 31.85 -16.55
C LYS A 395 -14.56 30.56 -15.79
N GLN A 396 -15.76 30.41 -15.22
CA GLN A 396 -16.18 29.19 -14.52
C GLN A 396 -16.34 28.00 -15.48
N VAL A 397 -16.84 28.21 -16.69
CA VAL A 397 -16.92 27.19 -17.75
C VAL A 397 -15.52 26.77 -18.20
N ASP A 398 -14.64 27.73 -18.43
CA ASP A 398 -13.23 27.50 -18.78
C ASP A 398 -12.49 26.71 -17.70
N GLU A 399 -12.64 27.10 -16.43
CA GLU A 399 -12.01 26.40 -15.31
C GLU A 399 -12.56 24.98 -15.16
N LYS A 400 -13.88 24.80 -15.28
CA LYS A 400 -14.53 23.48 -15.27
C LYS A 400 -14.06 22.60 -16.43
N ASN A 401 -13.83 23.17 -17.60
CA ASN A 401 -13.29 22.46 -18.76
C ASN A 401 -11.80 22.11 -18.57
N LYS A 402 -10.98 23.01 -18.04
CA LYS A 402 -9.57 22.75 -17.68
C LYS A 402 -9.47 21.64 -16.61
N ARG A 403 -10.30 21.70 -15.57
CA ARG A 403 -10.43 20.64 -14.55
C ARG A 403 -10.77 19.28 -15.18
N LYS A 404 -11.78 19.21 -16.06
CA LYS A 404 -12.13 17.99 -16.82
C LYS A 404 -10.99 17.46 -17.68
N VAL A 405 -10.22 18.32 -18.35
CA VAL A 405 -9.09 17.90 -19.20
C VAL A 405 -7.97 17.30 -18.35
N VAL A 406 -7.65 17.91 -17.20
CA VAL A 406 -6.69 17.35 -16.24
C VAL A 406 -7.18 16.04 -15.64
N GLU A 407 -8.45 15.97 -15.22
CA GLU A 407 -9.08 14.75 -14.72
C GLU A 407 -9.02 13.61 -15.75
N LYS A 408 -9.36 13.88 -17.01
CA LYS A 408 -9.27 12.91 -18.10
C LYS A 408 -7.82 12.48 -18.39
N LYS A 409 -6.85 13.39 -18.30
CA LYS A 409 -5.41 13.07 -18.44
C LYS A 409 -4.96 12.13 -17.32
N ASN A 410 -5.33 12.42 -16.07
CA ASN A 410 -5.03 11.56 -14.92
C ASN A 410 -5.69 10.17 -15.06
N GLN A 411 -6.90 10.08 -15.61
CA GLN A 411 -7.58 8.81 -15.91
C GLN A 411 -6.84 8.01 -16.99
N TYR A 412 -6.36 8.66 -18.06
CA TYR A 412 -5.51 7.99 -19.07
C TYR A 412 -4.19 7.50 -18.46
N GLU A 413 -3.52 8.31 -17.63
CA GLU A 413 -2.28 7.90 -16.95
C GLU A 413 -2.48 6.71 -16.01
N GLN A 414 -3.62 6.64 -15.31
CA GLN A 414 -3.99 5.48 -14.50
C GLN A 414 -4.27 4.23 -15.35
N ALA A 415 -4.99 4.38 -16.48
CA ALA A 415 -5.25 3.29 -17.40
C ALA A 415 -3.96 2.75 -18.06
N ASP A 416 -3.01 3.62 -18.42
CA ASP A 416 -1.71 3.25 -18.96
C ASP A 416 -0.80 2.57 -17.92
N MET A 417 -0.91 2.93 -16.63
CA MET A 417 -0.25 2.19 -15.55
C MET A 417 -0.87 0.79 -15.40
N TRP A 418 -2.19 0.68 -15.24
CA TRP A 418 -2.86 -0.62 -15.11
C TRP A 418 -2.64 -1.54 -16.31
N LYS A 419 -2.51 -0.98 -17.52
CA LYS A 419 -2.14 -1.74 -18.70
C LYS A 419 -0.71 -2.30 -18.61
N LYS A 420 0.27 -1.50 -18.16
CA LYS A 420 1.65 -1.97 -17.94
C LYS A 420 1.70 -3.02 -16.84
N ASP A 421 1.02 -2.80 -15.72
CA ASP A 421 0.94 -3.75 -14.61
C ASP A 421 0.37 -5.11 -15.08
N ALA A 422 -0.65 -5.08 -15.95
CA ALA A 422 -1.22 -6.28 -16.56
C ALA A 422 -0.27 -6.93 -17.57
N ASP A 423 0.35 -6.17 -18.47
CA ASP A 423 1.33 -6.67 -19.46
C ASP A 423 2.57 -7.28 -18.77
N GLU A 424 3.01 -6.73 -17.65
CA GLU A 424 4.09 -7.28 -16.81
C GLU A 424 3.66 -8.54 -16.06
N PHE A 425 2.45 -8.56 -15.49
CA PHE A 425 1.87 -9.75 -14.86
C PHE A 425 1.77 -10.93 -15.85
N TYR A 426 1.28 -10.68 -17.08
CA TYR A 426 1.21 -11.72 -18.11
C TYR A 426 2.60 -12.26 -18.49
N LYS A 427 3.61 -11.39 -18.69
CA LYS A 427 5.00 -11.82 -18.95
C LYS A 427 5.57 -12.68 -17.83
N LEU A 428 5.40 -12.27 -16.57
CA LEU A 428 5.88 -13.02 -15.41
C LEU A 428 5.23 -14.41 -15.30
N GLU A 429 3.93 -14.50 -15.61
CA GLU A 429 3.19 -15.77 -15.62
C GLU A 429 3.53 -16.64 -16.85
N GLU A 430 3.88 -16.05 -18.00
CA GLU A 430 4.47 -16.77 -19.13
C GLU A 430 5.88 -17.31 -18.82
N GLU A 431 6.76 -16.50 -18.23
CA GLU A 431 8.09 -16.94 -17.76
C GLU A 431 8.00 -18.05 -16.71
N ARG A 432 6.98 -17.99 -15.84
CA ARG A 432 6.69 -19.03 -14.85
C ARG A 432 6.28 -20.32 -15.55
N LYS A 433 5.34 -20.26 -16.50
CA LYS A 433 4.90 -21.42 -17.31
C LYS A 433 6.02 -21.97 -18.20
N ALA A 434 6.92 -21.12 -18.68
CA ALA A 434 8.11 -21.54 -19.42
C ALA A 434 9.08 -22.32 -18.53
N ARG A 435 9.37 -21.83 -17.32
CA ARG A 435 10.18 -22.55 -16.32
C ARG A 435 9.53 -23.85 -15.84
N GLU A 436 8.20 -23.86 -15.66
CA GLU A 436 7.47 -25.08 -15.32
C GLU A 436 7.54 -26.12 -16.46
N LYS A 437 7.38 -25.70 -17.73
CA LYS A 437 7.61 -26.57 -18.89
C LYS A 437 9.04 -27.10 -18.94
N GLN A 438 10.05 -26.26 -18.71
CA GLN A 438 11.46 -26.68 -18.66
C GLN A 438 11.72 -27.70 -17.54
N LEU A 439 11.21 -27.47 -16.32
CA LEU A 439 11.30 -28.42 -15.22
C LEU A 439 10.61 -29.75 -15.54
N ASN A 440 9.41 -29.70 -16.15
CA ASN A 440 8.70 -30.91 -16.56
C ASN A 440 9.41 -31.66 -17.70
N MET A 441 10.05 -30.96 -18.64
CA MET A 441 10.93 -31.59 -19.64
C MET A 441 12.14 -32.28 -18.98
N MET A 442 12.80 -31.62 -18.03
CA MET A 442 13.92 -32.21 -17.27
C MET A 442 13.45 -33.42 -16.45
N HIS A 443 12.27 -33.39 -15.84
CA HIS A 443 11.68 -34.55 -15.16
C HIS A 443 11.38 -35.71 -16.13
N VAL A 444 10.86 -35.43 -17.33
CA VAL A 444 10.62 -36.44 -18.37
C VAL A 444 11.95 -37.05 -18.87
N GLU A 445 13.00 -36.25 -19.02
CA GLU A 445 14.33 -36.72 -19.41
C GLU A 445 14.98 -37.59 -18.32
N ILE A 446 14.88 -37.18 -17.05
CA ILE A 446 15.31 -37.99 -15.90
C ILE A 446 14.53 -39.32 -15.84
N LEU A 447 13.21 -39.30 -16.03
CA LEU A 447 12.39 -40.51 -16.07
C LEU A 447 12.75 -41.42 -17.24
N LYS A 448 13.02 -40.85 -18.42
CA LYS A 448 13.50 -41.60 -19.59
C LYS A 448 14.84 -42.26 -19.31
N SER A 449 15.81 -41.51 -18.78
CA SER A 449 17.12 -42.05 -18.36
C SER A 449 16.96 -43.18 -17.33
N GLN A 450 16.07 -43.04 -16.34
CA GLN A 450 15.76 -44.13 -15.39
C GLN A 450 15.09 -45.34 -16.05
N MET A 451 14.26 -45.15 -17.09
CA MET A 451 13.68 -46.25 -17.86
C MET A 451 14.74 -46.96 -18.72
N ASP A 452 15.61 -46.20 -19.38
CA ASP A 452 16.71 -46.71 -20.18
C ASP A 452 17.71 -47.48 -19.29
N GLU A 453 18.10 -46.93 -18.14
CA GLU A 453 18.86 -47.63 -17.09
C GLU A 453 18.19 -48.93 -16.65
N LYS A 454 16.89 -48.91 -16.34
CA LYS A 454 16.13 -50.11 -15.92
C LYS A 454 16.06 -51.12 -17.06
N SER A 455 16.00 -50.69 -18.32
CA SER A 455 16.02 -51.57 -19.49
C SER A 455 17.40 -52.21 -19.69
N LEU A 456 18.48 -51.44 -19.52
CA LEU A 456 19.87 -51.91 -19.59
C LEU A 456 20.18 -52.86 -18.44
N LYS A 457 19.72 -52.55 -17.22
CA LYS A 457 19.83 -53.44 -16.06
C LYS A 457 19.05 -54.74 -16.28
N LYS A 458 17.83 -54.69 -16.84
CA LYS A 458 17.08 -55.90 -17.26
C LYS A 458 17.79 -56.70 -18.36
N ARG A 459 18.34 -56.05 -19.39
CA ARG A 459 19.13 -56.70 -20.46
C ARG A 459 20.45 -57.29 -19.95
N LYS A 460 20.97 -56.81 -18.82
CA LYS A 460 22.16 -57.33 -18.14
C LYS A 460 21.84 -58.38 -17.05
N LEU A 461 20.57 -58.78 -16.85
CA LEU A 461 20.20 -59.92 -16.00
C LEU A 461 20.42 -61.29 -16.68
N ASN A 462 21.58 -61.47 -17.33
CA ASN A 462 22.05 -62.78 -17.75
C ASN A 462 22.73 -63.47 -16.55
N MET A 463 21.92 -64.14 -15.71
CA MET A 463 22.32 -64.85 -14.47
C MET A 463 23.09 -64.03 -13.43
N ASN A 464 22.68 -64.12 -12.18
CA ASN A 464 23.40 -63.53 -11.07
C ASN A 464 24.84 -64.09 -11.00
N ASN A 465 25.84 -63.30 -10.63
CA ASN A 465 27.24 -63.75 -10.54
C ASN A 465 27.44 -64.99 -9.65
N ASN A 466 26.54 -65.22 -8.68
CA ASN A 466 26.53 -66.44 -7.87
C ASN A 466 25.90 -67.65 -8.61
N GLU A 467 24.88 -67.44 -9.43
CA GLU A 467 24.32 -68.47 -10.33
C GLU A 467 25.33 -68.86 -11.40
N ILE A 468 26.07 -67.89 -11.97
CA ILE A 468 27.19 -68.15 -12.89
C ILE A 468 28.29 -68.99 -12.21
N LYS A 469 28.59 -68.74 -10.92
CA LYS A 469 29.56 -69.54 -10.15
C LYS A 469 29.06 -70.95 -9.86
N LEU A 470 27.80 -71.12 -9.46
CA LEU A 470 27.19 -72.44 -9.19
C LEU A 470 27.09 -73.28 -10.47
N ASN A 471 26.58 -72.67 -11.54
CA ASN A 471 26.40 -73.33 -12.83
C ASN A 471 27.71 -73.39 -13.65
N LYS A 472 28.85 -72.88 -13.14
CA LYS A 472 30.14 -72.81 -13.86
C LYS A 472 30.58 -74.14 -14.45
N ASN A 473 30.36 -75.24 -13.71
CA ASN A 473 30.72 -76.58 -14.15
C ASN A 473 29.74 -77.13 -15.20
N LEU A 474 28.45 -76.77 -15.10
CA LEU A 474 27.42 -77.14 -16.08
C LEU A 474 27.62 -76.38 -17.40
N LEU A 475 27.87 -75.07 -17.31
CA LEU A 475 28.18 -74.19 -18.44
C LEU A 475 29.48 -74.63 -19.15
N LYS A 476 30.49 -75.09 -18.40
CA LYS A 476 31.70 -75.71 -18.97
C LYS A 476 31.37 -76.98 -19.77
N LYS A 477 30.57 -77.90 -19.22
CA LYS A 477 30.14 -79.10 -19.95
C LYS A 477 29.38 -78.74 -21.21
N ILE A 478 28.36 -77.88 -21.12
CA ILE A 478 27.58 -77.43 -22.28
C ILE A 478 28.47 -76.78 -23.36
N HIS A 479 29.52 -76.04 -22.98
CA HIS A 479 30.50 -75.53 -23.95
C HIS A 479 31.32 -76.63 -24.61
N GLN A 480 31.79 -77.61 -23.84
CA GLN A 480 32.56 -78.75 -24.31
C GLN A 480 31.73 -79.67 -25.23
N ASP A 481 30.55 -80.09 -24.76
CA ASP A 481 29.58 -80.89 -25.52
C ASP A 481 29.23 -80.20 -26.86
N LYS A 482 29.15 -78.85 -26.86
CA LYS A 482 28.87 -78.06 -28.07
C LYS A 482 30.07 -77.97 -29.01
N SER A 483 31.31 -77.86 -28.52
CA SER A 483 32.50 -77.98 -29.38
C SER A 483 32.65 -79.39 -29.98
N GLU A 484 32.39 -80.44 -29.20
CA GLU A 484 32.41 -81.83 -29.66
C GLU A 484 31.26 -82.14 -30.64
N SER A 485 30.14 -81.40 -30.54
CA SER A 485 29.05 -81.45 -31.51
C SER A 485 29.35 -80.65 -32.80
N GLN A 486 30.16 -79.59 -32.72
CA GLN A 486 30.58 -78.83 -33.90
C GLN A 486 31.64 -79.58 -34.71
N SER A 487 32.65 -80.18 -34.08
CA SER A 487 33.62 -81.02 -34.82
C SER A 487 32.95 -82.20 -35.52
N ARG A 488 31.98 -82.87 -34.87
CA ARG A 488 31.14 -83.91 -35.49
C ARG A 488 30.23 -83.44 -36.63
N ALA A 489 30.06 -82.12 -36.80
CA ALA A 489 29.34 -81.50 -37.92
C ALA A 489 30.28 -80.92 -38.99
N GLU A 490 31.59 -81.03 -38.81
CA GLU A 490 32.64 -80.70 -39.79
C GLU A 490 33.30 -81.99 -40.34
N ASP A 491 33.15 -83.13 -39.64
CA ASP A 491 33.53 -84.49 -40.08
C ASP A 491 32.42 -85.23 -40.88
N ASN A 492 31.36 -84.55 -41.35
CA ASN A 492 30.28 -85.08 -42.20
C ASN A 492 29.99 -84.16 -43.41
#